data_AF-A0A3D0VN83-F1
#
_entry.id   AF-A0A3D0VN83-F1
#
_cell.length_a   1.000
_cell.length_b   1.000
_cell.length_c   1.000
_cell.angle_alpha   90.00
_cell.angle_beta   90.00
_cell.angle_gamma   90.00
#
_symmetry.space_group_name_H-M   'P 1'
#
loop_
_entity.id
_entity.type
_entity.pdbx_description
1 polymer ?
#
loop_
_entity_poly.entity_id
_entity_poly.type
_entity_poly.pdbx_seq_one_letter_code
_entity_poly.pdbx_strand_id
1 'polypeptide(L)'
;MNRSLLNNLAGIGASLLMVAVIAVENLWVKFIAGGILITVLIVSFIMLQKNKELSPGVKRLNWFILIPLFSLIGYLYQFIK
;
A
#
# COMPACT_ATOMS: atom_id res chain seq x y z
N MET A 1 4.68 -17.95 -13.60
CA MET A 1 5.01 -17.64 -12.19
C MET A 1 3.79 -17.89 -11.32
N ASN A 2 3.93 -18.55 -10.16
CA ASN A 2 2.80 -18.93 -9.30
C ASN A 2 2.17 -17.68 -8.66
N ARG A 3 0.84 -17.49 -8.77
CA ARG A 3 0.11 -16.32 -8.22
C ARG A 3 0.30 -16.17 -6.72
N SER A 4 0.41 -17.28 -5.99
CA SER A 4 0.70 -17.27 -4.55
C SER A 4 2.06 -16.65 -4.24
N LEU A 5 3.08 -16.99 -5.04
CA LEU A 5 4.45 -16.48 -4.88
C LEU A 5 4.51 -14.98 -5.19
N LEU A 6 3.77 -14.52 -6.20
CA LEU A 6 3.66 -13.11 -6.57
C LEU A 6 2.98 -12.28 -5.45
N ASN A 7 1.92 -12.79 -4.85
CA ASN A 7 1.23 -12.12 -3.74
C ASN A 7 2.10 -12.05 -2.48
N ASN A 8 2.85 -13.11 -2.18
CA ASN A 8 3.79 -13.12 -1.05
C ASN A 8 4.93 -12.11 -1.26
N LEU A 9 5.50 -12.05 -2.46
CA LEU A 9 6.52 -11.06 -2.82
C LEU A 9 5.98 -9.62 -2.75
N ALA A 10 4.74 -9.40 -3.20
CA ALA A 10 4.10 -8.09 -3.09
C ALA A 10 3.89 -7.69 -1.61
N GLY A 11 3.49 -8.62 -0.75
CA GLY A 11 3.37 -8.40 0.70
C GLY A 11 4.72 -8.05 1.34
N ILE A 12 5.76 -8.85 1.08
CA ILE A 12 7.12 -8.58 1.59
C ILE A 12 7.64 -7.23 1.08
N GLY A 13 7.45 -6.93 -0.21
CA GLY A 13 7.84 -5.65 -0.80
C GLY A 13 7.13 -4.47 -0.15
N ALA A 14 5.82 -4.58 0.10
CA ALA A 14 5.06 -3.55 0.80
C ALA A 14 5.56 -3.33 2.24
N SER A 15 5.90 -4.40 2.96
CA SER A 15 6.50 -4.30 4.30
C SER A 15 7.86 -3.59 4.28
N LEU A 16 8.73 -3.92 3.32
CA LEU A 16 10.03 -3.26 3.16
C LEU A 16 9.89 -1.78 2.80
N LEU A 17 8.95 -1.43 1.92
CA LEU A 17 8.64 -0.04 1.60
C LEU A 17 8.13 0.73 2.81
N MET A 18 7.30 0.10 3.65
CA MET A 18 6.83 0.71 4.89
C MET A 18 7.98 0.98 5.87
N VAL A 19 8.91 0.04 6.01
CA VAL A 19 10.14 0.26 6.80
C VAL A 19 10.96 1.41 6.22
N ALA A 20 11.14 1.47 4.90
CA ALA A 20 11.85 2.55 4.25
C ALA A 20 11.19 3.93 4.49
N VAL A 21 9.85 3.99 4.48
CA VAL A 21 9.11 5.22 4.78
C VAL A 21 9.33 5.70 6.22
N ILE A 22 9.41 4.78 7.19
CA ILE A 22 9.47 5.13 8.61
C ILE A 22 10.91 5.36 9.07
N ALA A 23 11.83 4.48 8.68
CA ALA A 23 13.17 4.40 9.24
C ALA A 23 14.24 5.19 8.48
N VAL A 24 14.01 5.53 7.21
CA VAL A 24 15.00 6.27 6.42
C VAL A 24 14.87 7.76 6.68
N GLU A 25 15.98 8.39 7.08
CA GLU A 25 16.05 9.85 7.31
C GLU A 25 16.07 10.66 6.02
N ASN A 26 16.59 10.07 4.93
CA ASN A 26 16.62 10.72 3.62
C ASN A 26 15.19 10.93 3.09
N LEU A 27 14.79 12.20 3.02
CA LEU A 27 13.48 12.65 2.54
C LEU A 27 13.15 12.12 1.13
N TRP A 28 14.09 12.17 0.19
CA TRP A 28 13.86 11.70 -1.18
C TRP A 28 13.53 10.21 -1.22
N VAL A 29 14.30 9.40 -0.50
CA VAL A 29 14.05 7.95 -0.41
C VAL A 29 12.70 7.67 0.25
N LYS A 30 12.36 8.41 1.30
CA LYS A 30 11.06 8.32 1.99
C LYS A 30 9.89 8.65 1.06
N PHE A 31 9.98 9.72 0.27
CA PHE A 31 8.96 10.10 -0.70
C PHE A 31 8.82 9.07 -1.83
N ILE A 32 9.94 8.57 -2.37
CA ILE A 32 9.91 7.54 -3.42
C ILE A 32 9.27 6.26 -2.88
N ALA A 33 9.74 5.76 -1.73
CA ALA A 33 9.20 4.56 -1.10
C ALA A 33 7.71 4.71 -0.74
N GLY A 34 7.33 5.88 -0.21
CA GLY A 34 5.96 6.22 0.13
C GLY A 34 5.05 6.28 -1.10
N GLY A 35 5.50 6.93 -2.17
CA GLY A 35 4.77 6.99 -3.44
C GLY A 35 4.54 5.60 -4.03
N ILE A 36 5.57 4.76 -4.08
CA ILE A 36 5.45 3.37 -4.55
C ILE A 36 4.45 2.60 -3.68
N LEU A 37 4.53 2.74 -2.36
CA LEU A 37 3.63 2.06 -1.43
C LEU A 37 2.16 2.49 -1.62
N ILE A 38 1.90 3.80 -1.80
CA ILE A 38 0.57 4.32 -2.10
C ILE A 38 0.04 3.71 -3.41
N THR A 39 0.84 3.70 -4.48
CA THR A 39 0.45 3.11 -5.76
C THR A 39 0.10 1.62 -5.61
N VAL A 40 0.91 0.84 -4.89
CA VAL A 40 0.66 -0.58 -4.64
C VAL A 40 -0.65 -0.80 -3.89
N LEU A 41 -0.93 0.00 -2.86
CA LEU A 41 -2.17 -0.09 -2.08
C LEU A 41 -3.41 0.24 -2.93
N ILE A 42 -3.34 1.29 -3.76
CA ILE A 42 -4.43 1.66 -4.68
C ILE A 42 -4.69 0.56 -5.70
N VAL A 43 -3.65 0.03 -6.34
CA VAL A 43 -3.79 -1.04 -7.33
C VAL A 43 -4.39 -2.29 -6.67
N SER A 44 -3.90 -2.68 -5.50
CA SER A 44 -4.42 -3.82 -4.73
C SER A 44 -5.90 -3.63 -4.37
N PHE A 45 -6.28 -2.42 -3.94
CA PHE A 45 -7.68 -2.08 -3.66
C PHE A 45 -8.56 -2.25 -4.91
N ILE A 46 -8.15 -1.66 -6.03
CA ILE A 46 -8.90 -1.74 -7.31
C ILE A 46 -9.04 -3.20 -7.75
N MET A 47 -7.97 -3.99 -7.67
CA MET A 47 -7.99 -5.41 -8.04
C MET A 47 -8.99 -6.20 -7.18
N LEU A 48 -9.00 -5.97 -5.87
CA LEU A 48 -9.93 -6.63 -4.95
C LEU A 48 -11.38 -6.18 -5.19
N GLN A 49 -11.64 -4.90 -5.50
CA GLN A 49 -12.98 -4.44 -5.85
C GLN A 49 -13.49 -5.06 -7.17
N LYS A 50 -12.60 -5.21 -8.15
CA LYS A 50 -12.91 -5.83 -9.46
C LYS A 50 -13.01 -7.36 -9.42
N ASN A 51 -12.51 -8.01 -8.36
CA ASN A 51 -12.57 -9.47 -8.24
C ASN A 51 -14.04 -9.93 -8.08
N LYS A 52 -14.51 -10.78 -9.00
CA LYS A 52 -15.88 -11.31 -9.01
C LYS A 52 -16.12 -12.45 -8.01
N GLU A 53 -15.04 -13.09 -7.54
CA GLU A 53 -15.09 -14.24 -6.62
C GLU A 53 -15.23 -13.81 -5.15
N LEU A 54 -14.94 -12.53 -4.85
CA LEU A 54 -15.05 -12.00 -3.50
C LEU A 54 -16.49 -11.60 -3.16
N SER A 55 -16.93 -12.01 -1.97
CA SER A 55 -18.25 -11.64 -1.47
C SER A 55 -18.37 -10.12 -1.25
N PRO A 56 -19.59 -9.54 -1.35
CA PRO A 56 -19.80 -8.12 -1.07
C PRO A 56 -19.38 -7.68 0.34
N GLY A 57 -19.40 -8.60 1.31
CA GLY A 57 -18.91 -8.34 2.67
C GLY A 57 -17.39 -8.13 2.70
N VAL A 58 -16.63 -9.00 2.02
CA VAL A 58 -15.16 -8.87 1.92
C VAL A 58 -14.77 -7.60 1.17
N LYS A 59 -15.50 -7.24 0.10
CA LYS A 59 -15.28 -5.99 -0.63
C LYS A 59 -15.50 -4.75 0.23
N ARG A 60 -16.50 -4.79 1.12
CA ARG A 60 -16.77 -3.72 2.09
C ARG A 60 -15.68 -3.61 3.14
N LEU A 61 -15.22 -4.73 3.70
CA LEU A 61 -14.07 -4.74 4.62
C LEU A 61 -12.81 -4.20 3.96
N ASN A 62 -12.63 -4.43 2.66
CA ASN A 62 -11.46 -3.90 1.97
C ASN A 62 -11.40 -2.36 1.89
N TRP A 63 -12.50 -1.64 2.18
CA TRP A 63 -12.46 -0.18 2.31
C TRP A 63 -11.62 0.29 3.50
N PHE A 64 -11.35 -0.58 4.48
CA PHE A 64 -10.43 -0.27 5.57
C PHE A 64 -9.01 0.02 5.09
N ILE A 65 -8.62 -0.38 3.87
CA ILE A 65 -7.33 -0.01 3.27
C ILE A 65 -7.16 1.50 3.08
N LEU A 66 -8.26 2.25 3.04
CA LEU A 66 -8.21 3.71 2.96
C LEU A 66 -7.58 4.34 4.20
N ILE A 67 -7.73 3.72 5.37
CA ILE A 67 -7.13 4.22 6.61
C ILE A 67 -5.59 4.30 6.49
N PRO A 68 -4.86 3.19 6.26
CA PRO A 68 -3.41 3.27 6.10
C PRO A 68 -3.01 4.12 4.88
N LEU A 69 -3.84 4.18 3.82
CA LEU A 69 -3.58 5.04 2.67
C LEU A 69 -3.57 6.53 3.05
N PHE A 70 -4.63 7.01 3.71
CA PHE A 70 -4.73 8.40 4.13
C PHE A 70 -3.74 8.75 5.24
N SER A 71 -3.47 7.81 6.17
CA SER A 71 -2.42 7.99 7.17
C SER A 71 -1.03 8.16 6.53
N LEU A 72 -0.72 7.37 5.51
CA LEU A 72 0.54 7.46 4.78
C LEU A 72 0.66 8.77 4.00
N ILE A 73 -0.40 9.18 3.30
CA ILE A 73 -0.44 10.47 2.60
C ILE A 73 -0.26 11.62 3.60
N GLY A 74 -0.99 11.60 4.71
CA GLY A 74 -0.90 12.60 5.77
C GLY A 74 0.50 12.66 6.39
N TYR A 75 1.11 11.49 6.64
CA TYR A 75 2.49 11.40 7.12
C TYR A 75 3.47 12.05 6.15
N LEU A 76 3.42 11.70 4.86
CA LEU A 76 4.30 12.30 3.86
C LEU A 76 4.08 13.80 3.70
N TYR A 77 2.83 14.27 3.79
CA TYR A 77 2.49 15.68 3.70
C TYR A 77 3.14 16.53 4.81
N GLN A 78 3.35 15.96 6.01
CA GLN A 78 4.05 16.65 7.11
C GLN A 78 5.49 17.05 6.77
N PHE A 79 6.12 16.39 5.80
CA PHE A 79 7.50 16.66 5.39
C PHE A 79 7.61 17.63 4.20
N ILE A 80 6.49 18.01 3.57
CA ILE A 80 6.45 19.00 2.49
C ILE A 80 6.33 20.42 3.04
N LYS A 81 5.74 20.56 4.24
CA LYS A 81 5.54 21.83 4.94
C LYS A 81 6.79 22.24 5.72
#